data_AF-A0A9W6WLT9-F1
#
_entry.id   AF-A0A9W6WLT9-F1
#
_cell.length_a   1.000
_cell.length_b   1.000
_cell.length_c   1.000
_cell.angle_alpha   90.00
_cell.angle_beta   90.00
_cell.angle_gamma   90.00
#
_symmetry.space_group_name_H-M   'P 1'
#
loop_
_entity.id
_entity.type
_entity.pdbx_description
1 polymer ?
#
loop_
_entity_poly.entity_id
_entity_poly.type
_entity_poly.pdbx_seq_one_letter_code
_entity_poly.pdbx_strand_id
1 'polypeptide(L)'
;MQRLWRNGKADNLRALLSSLHLILWKETNWKPVGLTDLVLDKKVKIIYMKAVAKTHPDKISNDATTEQKLIAQGVFVTLNQAWDKFKQMNNIQ
;
A
#
# COMPACT_ATOMS: atom_id res chain seq x y z
N MET A 1 2.99 -13.43 -6.85
CA MET A 1 2.50 -12.78 -5.61
C MET A 1 1.91 -11.39 -5.85
N GLN A 2 2.69 -10.39 -6.28
CA GLN A 2 2.19 -9.01 -6.50
C GLN A 2 1.01 -8.90 -7.48
N ARG A 3 1.05 -9.58 -8.64
CA ARG A 3 -0.05 -9.56 -9.61
C ARG A 3 -1.38 -10.08 -9.02
N LEU A 4 -1.30 -11.13 -8.19
CA LEU A 4 -2.48 -11.71 -7.54
C LEU A 4 -3.08 -10.77 -6.50
N TRP A 5 -2.24 -10.09 -5.72
CA TRP A 5 -2.70 -9.11 -4.74
C TRP A 5 -3.45 -7.93 -5.36
N ARG A 6 -3.01 -7.46 -6.53
CA ARG A 6 -3.69 -6.38 -7.27
C ARG A 6 -4.96 -6.84 -7.98
N ASN A 7 -5.07 -8.11 -8.32
CA ASN A 7 -6.14 -8.61 -9.17
C ASN A 7 -7.52 -8.38 -8.50
N GLY A 8 -8.43 -7.70 -9.21
CA GLY A 8 -9.74 -7.30 -8.69
C GLY A 8 -9.75 -6.21 -7.61
N LYS A 9 -8.60 -5.65 -7.22
CA LYS A 9 -8.48 -4.64 -6.14
C LYS A 9 -7.66 -3.40 -6.52
N ALA A 10 -7.05 -3.38 -7.70
CA ALA A 10 -6.10 -2.33 -8.12
C ALA A 10 -6.66 -0.89 -7.98
N ASP A 11 -7.98 -0.73 -8.11
CA ASP A 11 -8.66 0.57 -8.02
C ASP A 11 -9.32 0.83 -6.66
N ASN A 12 -9.26 -0.14 -5.73
CA ASN A 12 -9.84 -0.03 -4.40
C ASN A 12 -8.73 0.11 -3.35
N LEU A 13 -8.36 1.35 -3.03
CA LEU A 13 -7.31 1.65 -2.06
C LEU A 13 -7.55 0.98 -0.69
N ARG A 14 -8.80 0.94 -0.21
CA ARG A 14 -9.13 0.32 1.08
C ARG A 14 -8.85 -1.18 1.06
N ALA A 15 -9.21 -1.86 -0.03
CA ALA A 15 -8.94 -3.29 -0.19
C ALA A 15 -7.44 -3.60 -0.33
N LEU A 16 -6.67 -2.72 -0.99
CA LEU A 16 -5.22 -2.84 -1.07
C LEU A 16 -4.57 -2.69 0.31
N LEU A 17 -4.91 -1.63 1.05
CA LEU A 17 -4.33 -1.37 2.37
C LEU A 17 -4.67 -2.46 3.40
N SER A 18 -5.91 -2.97 3.42
CA SER A 18 -6.31 -4.02 4.37
C SER A 18 -5.58 -5.34 4.13
N SER A 19 -5.20 -5.62 2.89
CA SER A 19 -4.52 -6.87 2.50
C SER A 19 -3.00 -6.72 2.28
N LEU A 20 -2.42 -5.55 2.59
CA LEU A 20 -1.02 -5.26 2.32
C LEU A 20 -0.04 -6.18 3.08
N HIS A 21 -0.45 -6.66 4.26
CA HIS A 21 0.31 -7.61 5.08
C HIS A 21 0.55 -8.97 4.39
N LEU A 22 -0.20 -9.30 3.33
CA LEU A 22 -0.05 -10.56 2.59
C LEU A 22 1.14 -10.53 1.61
N ILE A 23 1.66 -9.34 1.30
CA ILE A 23 2.73 -9.18 0.31
C ILE A 23 3.97 -8.48 0.84
N LEU A 24 3.87 -7.76 1.95
CA LEU A 24 5.03 -7.20 2.62
C LEU A 24 5.75 -8.28 3.45
N TRP A 25 7.07 -8.19 3.47
CA TRP A 25 7.93 -9.08 4.24
C TRP A 25 8.06 -8.61 5.70
N LYS A 26 8.49 -9.51 6.57
CA LYS A 26 8.51 -9.33 8.04
C LYS A 26 9.29 -8.08 8.48
N GLU A 27 10.42 -7.83 7.83
CA GLU A 27 11.36 -6.75 8.14
C GLU A 27 10.75 -5.36 7.89
N THR A 28 9.68 -5.26 7.10
CA THR A 28 8.92 -4.00 6.96
C THR A 28 8.20 -3.60 8.24
N ASN A 29 8.02 -4.51 9.20
CA ASN A 29 7.23 -4.32 10.42
C ASN A 29 5.85 -3.68 10.13
N TRP A 30 5.18 -4.17 9.08
CA TRP A 30 3.84 -3.74 8.72
C TRP A 30 2.80 -4.41 9.63
N LYS A 31 1.93 -3.62 10.25
CA LYS A 31 0.82 -4.14 11.06
C LYS A 31 -0.41 -4.32 10.16
N PRO A 32 -1.10 -5.48 10.22
CA PRO A 32 -2.37 -5.67 9.52
C PRO A 32 -3.37 -4.56 9.86
N VAL A 33 -4.12 -4.12 8.85
CA VAL A 33 -5.10 -3.05 8.97
C VAL A 33 -6.49 -3.61 8.71
N GLY A 34 -7.40 -3.46 9.66
CA GLY A 34 -8.79 -3.87 9.51
C GLY A 34 -9.58 -2.90 8.63
N LEU A 35 -10.66 -3.38 8.01
CA LEU A 35 -11.58 -2.53 7.23
C LEU A 35 -12.25 -1.44 8.08
N THR A 36 -12.45 -1.70 9.38
CA THR A 36 -12.99 -0.73 10.35
C THR A 36 -12.10 0.51 10.49
N ASP A 37 -10.78 0.35 10.37
CA ASP A 37 -9.83 1.47 10.37
C ASP A 37 -9.74 2.20 9.03
N LEU A 38 -10.41 1.70 8.01
CA LEU A 38 -10.43 2.27 6.66
C LEU A 38 -11.79 2.85 6.28
N VAL A 39 -12.73 2.96 7.23
CA VAL A 39 -14.04 3.59 7.00
C VAL A 39 -13.87 5.09 6.73
N LEU A 40 -13.18 5.81 7.62
CA LEU A 40 -13.00 7.26 7.52
C LEU A 40 -11.86 7.62 6.57
N ASP A 41 -12.12 8.52 5.62
CA ASP A 41 -11.14 8.97 4.62
C ASP A 41 -9.84 9.52 5.24
N LYS A 42 -9.96 10.23 6.36
CA LYS A 42 -8.80 10.72 7.12
C LYS A 42 -7.90 9.59 7.61
N LYS A 43 -8.49 8.48 8.08
CA LYS A 43 -7.71 7.30 8.50
C LYS A 43 -7.09 6.60 7.29
N VAL A 44 -7.82 6.49 6.17
CA VAL A 44 -7.29 5.95 4.91
C VAL A 44 -6.05 6.73 4.47
N LYS A 45 -6.10 8.07 4.47
CA LYS A 45 -4.94 8.92 4.16
C LYS A 45 -3.74 8.61 5.04
N ILE A 46 -3.92 8.53 6.36
CA ILE A 46 -2.83 8.25 7.31
C ILE A 46 -2.19 6.88 7.04
N ILE A 47 -3.01 5.85 6.81
CA ILE A 47 -2.53 4.48 6.58
C ILE A 47 -1.85 4.38 5.22
N TYR A 48 -2.41 5.02 4.19
CA TYR A 48 -1.80 5.16 2.88
C TYR A 48 -0.40 5.79 2.97
N MET A 49 -0.27 6.93 3.66
CA MET A 49 1.02 7.61 3.83
C MET A 49 2.07 6.71 4.52
N LYS A 50 1.65 5.91 5.52
CA LYS A 50 2.53 4.93 6.17
C LYS A 50 2.96 3.81 5.21
N ALA A 51 2.05 3.33 4.36
CA ALA A 51 2.34 2.28 3.41
C ALA A 51 3.33 2.74 2.34
N VAL A 52 3.14 3.93 1.76
CA VAL A 52 4.08 4.48 0.77
C VAL A 52 5.43 4.80 1.38
N ALA A 53 5.49 5.32 2.61
CA ALA A 53 6.77 5.57 3.29
C ALA A 53 7.59 4.29 3.50
N LYS A 54 6.94 3.16 3.82
CA LYS A 54 7.61 1.86 4.00
C LYS A 54 8.00 1.18 2.70
N THR A 55 7.39 1.56 1.58
CA THR A 55 7.60 0.92 0.27
C THR A 55 8.34 1.83 -0.71
N HIS A 56 8.68 3.05 -0.29
CA HIS A 56 9.47 3.98 -1.09
C HIS A 56 10.85 3.38 -1.39
N PRO A 57 11.33 3.40 -2.65
CA PRO A 57 12.62 2.82 -3.04
C PRO A 57 13.79 3.26 -2.13
N ASP A 58 13.88 4.56 -1.83
CA ASP A 58 14.92 5.14 -0.95
C ASP A 58 14.88 4.66 0.51
N LYS A 59 13.79 4.03 0.94
CA LYS A 59 13.63 3.50 2.31
C LYS A 59 13.87 1.99 2.37
N ILE A 60 14.12 1.34 1.24
CA ILE A 60 14.42 -0.09 1.19
C ILE A 60 15.90 -0.30 1.50
N SER A 61 16.20 -1.23 2.41
CA SER A 61 17.58 -1.57 2.78
C SER A 61 18.39 -2.01 1.55
N ASN A 62 19.68 -1.70 1.53
CA ASN A 62 20.61 -2.19 0.51
C ASN A 62 20.69 -3.72 0.51
N ASP A 63 20.55 -4.34 1.68
CA ASP A 63 20.56 -5.79 1.89
C ASP A 63 19.24 -6.48 1.51
N ALA A 64 18.21 -5.70 1.15
CA ALA A 64 16.94 -6.27 0.69
C ALA A 64 17.17 -7.04 -0.61
N THR A 65 16.49 -8.19 -0.73
CA THR A 65 16.60 -9.02 -1.93
C THR A 65 16.05 -8.28 -3.15
N THR A 66 16.49 -8.69 -4.34
CA THR A 66 15.93 -8.15 -5.60
C THR A 66 14.41 -8.29 -5.64
N GLU A 67 13.86 -9.41 -5.15
CA GLU A 67 12.41 -9.61 -5.08
C GLU A 67 11.73 -8.58 -4.15
N GLN A 68 12.29 -8.32 -2.96
CA GLN A 68 11.75 -7.32 -2.03
C GLN A 68 11.76 -5.92 -2.64
N LYS A 69 12.83 -5.54 -3.34
CA LYS A 69 12.93 -4.25 -4.04
C LYS A 69 11.86 -4.11 -5.13
N LEU A 70 11.64 -5.17 -5.91
CA LEU A 70 10.58 -5.21 -6.95
C LEU A 70 9.16 -5.16 -6.34
N ILE A 71 8.93 -5.88 -5.25
CA ILE A 71 7.66 -5.83 -4.51
C ILE A 71 7.40 -4.42 -4.01
N ALA A 72 8.36 -3.79 -3.30
CA ALA A 72 8.23 -2.44 -2.79
C ALA A 72 7.92 -1.43 -3.90
N GLN A 73 8.71 -1.43 -4.98
CA GLN A 73 8.50 -0.52 -6.10
C GLN A 73 7.08 -0.65 -6.67
N GLY A 74 6.63 -1.87 -6.93
CA GLY A 74 5.30 -2.02 -7.49
C GLY A 74 4.19 -1.74 -6.47
N VAL A 75 4.35 -2.06 -5.18
CA VAL A 75 3.38 -1.66 -4.15
C VAL A 75 3.26 -0.14 -4.13
N PHE A 76 4.39 0.56 -4.09
CA PHE A 76 4.45 2.01 -4.10
C PHE A 76 3.68 2.60 -5.28
N VAL A 77 3.97 2.14 -6.51
CA VAL A 77 3.28 2.61 -7.72
C VAL A 77 1.77 2.37 -7.65
N THR A 78 1.34 1.18 -7.24
CA THR A 78 -0.10 0.84 -7.18
C THR A 78 -0.84 1.63 -6.13
N LEU A 79 -0.24 1.81 -4.95
CA LEU A 79 -0.87 2.60 -3.91
C LEU A 79 -1.03 4.06 -4.33
N ASN A 80 -0.02 4.66 -5.00
CA ASN A 80 -0.14 6.02 -5.53
C ASN A 80 -1.26 6.13 -6.57
N GLN A 81 -1.32 5.20 -7.54
CA GLN A 81 -2.40 5.17 -8.54
C GLN A 81 -3.79 5.03 -7.91
N ALA A 82 -3.94 4.14 -6.93
CA ALA A 82 -5.21 3.95 -6.21
C ALA A 82 -5.56 5.17 -5.33
N TRP A 83 -4.55 5.85 -4.76
CA TRP A 83 -4.74 7.07 -3.98
C TRP A 83 -5.22 8.24 -4.84
N ASP A 84 -4.72 8.39 -6.06
CA ASP A 84 -5.20 9.43 -6.97
C ASP A 84 -6.69 9.26 -7.30
N LYS A 85 -7.13 8.02 -7.59
CA LYS A 85 -8.56 7.70 -7.77
C LYS A 85 -9.36 7.94 -6.48
N PHE A 86 -8.84 7.51 -5.34
CA PHE A 86 -9.48 7.70 -4.03
C PHE A 86 -9.71 9.19 -3.74
N LYS A 87 -8.73 10.06 -4.00
CA LYS A 87 -8.87 11.52 -3.81
C LYS A 87 -10.01 12.09 -4.66
N GLN A 88 -10.07 11.72 -5.93
CA GLN A 88 -11.11 12.17 -6.86
C GLN A 88 -12.50 11.75 -6.38
N MET A 89 -12.66 10.49 -5.94
CA MET A 89 -13.96 9.96 -5.50
C MET A 89 -14.45 10.58 -4.18
N ASN A 90 -13.55 11.02 -3.31
CA ASN A 90 -13.89 11.52 -1.96
C ASN A 90 -13.66 13.03 -1.81
N ASN A 91 -13.47 13.77 -2.91
CA ASN A 91 -13.23 15.22 -2.93
C ASN A 91 -12.10 15.67 -1.99
N ILE A 92 -11.02 14.88 -1.92
CA ILE A 92 -9.84 15.20 -1.11
C ILE A 92 -8.88 16.02 -1.97
N GLN A 93 -8.64 17.27 -1.57
CA GLN A 93 -7.62 18.15 -2.15
C GLN A 93 -6.20 17.71 -1.74
#